data_AF-X1UGU2-F1
#
_entry.id   AF-X1UGU2-F1
#
_cell.length_a   1.000
_cell.length_b   1.000
_cell.length_c   1.000
_cell.angle_alpha   90.00
_cell.angle_beta   90.00
_cell.angle_gamma   90.00
#
_symmetry.space_group_name_H-M   'P 1'
#
loop_
_entity.id
_entity.type
_entity.pdbx_description
1 polymer ?
#
loop_
_entity_poly.entity_id
_entity_poly.type
_entity_poly.pdbx_seq_one_letter_code
_entity_poly.pdbx_strand_id
1 'polypeptide(L)' 'METPPKKEIPKRSCMITLMFGIDNDAQALAVKKVIDDAVKNIEEKRYTFQLNEN' A
#
# COMPACT_ATOMS: atom_id res chain seq x y z
N MET A 1 11.61 -33.17 7.99
CA MET A 1 10.59 -32.15 7.70
C MET A 1 11.19 -31.21 6.67
N GLU A 2 10.72 -31.30 5.43
CA GLU A 2 11.17 -30.41 4.35
C GLU A 2 10.69 -28.99 4.67
N THR A 3 11.61 -28.05 4.72
CA THR A 3 11.31 -26.64 4.98
C THR A 3 10.60 -26.10 3.73
N PRO A 4 9.45 -25.42 3.83
CA PRO A 4 8.79 -24.87 2.65
C PRO A 4 9.74 -23.89 1.95
N PRO A 5 9.79 -23.88 0.61
CA PRO A 5 10.67 -22.99 -0.13
C PRO A 5 10.33 -21.55 0.26
N LYS A 6 11.33 -20.84 0.81
CA LYS A 6 11.25 -19.39 1.04
C LYS A 6 10.94 -18.76 -0.30
N LYS A 7 9.73 -18.23 -0.48
CA LYS A 7 9.42 -17.35 -1.61
C LYS A 7 10.50 -16.26 -1.64
N GLU A 8 11.24 -16.20 -2.75
CA GLU A 8 12.29 -15.19 -2.94
C GLU A 8 11.66 -13.82 -2.80
N ILE A 9 12.06 -13.08 -1.77
CA ILE A 9 11.63 -11.69 -1.61
C ILE A 9 12.16 -10.93 -2.84
N PRO A 10 11.32 -10.17 -3.55
CA PRO A 10 11.73 -9.49 -4.77
C PRO A 10 12.99 -8.66 -4.54
N LYS A 11 14.00 -8.83 -5.42
CA LYS A 11 15.35 -8.24 -5.28
C LYS A 11 15.36 -6.70 -5.22
N ARG A 12 14.26 -6.05 -5.60
CA ARG A 12 14.08 -4.60 -5.57
C ARG A 12 12.67 -4.28 -5.08
N SER A 13 12.57 -3.39 -4.10
CA SER A 13 11.32 -2.86 -3.59
C SER A 13 11.25 -1.36 -3.82
N CYS A 14 10.03 -0.84 -3.98
CA CYS A 14 9.75 0.60 -4.01
C CYS A 14 8.77 0.90 -2.88
N MET A 15 9.10 1.87 -2.03
CA MET A 15 8.26 2.34 -0.93
C MET A 15 7.88 3.79 -1.18
N ILE A 16 6.60 4.09 -1.08
CA ILE A 16 6.04 5.43 -1.22
C ILE A 16 5.26 5.74 0.05
N THR A 17 5.60 6.83 0.72
CA THR A 17 4.89 7.34 1.90
C THR A 17 4.31 8.70 1.56
N LEU A 18 2.99 8.86 1.72
CA LEU A 18 2.28 10.11 1.46
C LEU A 18 1.63 10.58 2.77
N MET A 19 1.81 11.86 3.09
CA MET A 19 1.15 12.54 4.20
C MET A 19 0.59 13.85 3.69
N PHE A 20 -0.71 14.06 3.89
CA PHE A 20 -1.43 15.24 3.44
C PHE A 20 -2.58 15.53 4.40
N GLY A 21 -2.96 16.80 4.49
CA GLY A 21 -4.15 17.20 5.23
C GLY A 21 -5.42 16.79 4.48
N ILE A 22 -6.44 16.41 5.23
CA ILE A 22 -7.77 16.08 4.70
C ILE A 22 -8.80 16.87 5.50
N ASP A 23 -9.86 17.31 4.82
CA ASP A 23 -10.99 17.98 5.48
C ASP A 23 -11.98 16.96 6.09
N ASN A 24 -12.02 15.76 5.53
CA ASN A 24 -12.86 14.64 5.96
C ASN A 24 -12.38 13.31 5.39
N ASP A 25 -12.89 12.22 5.94
CA ASP A 25 -12.55 10.84 5.55
C ASP A 25 -12.84 10.53 4.08
N ALA A 26 -13.86 11.17 3.48
CA ALA A 26 -14.24 10.91 2.10
C ALA A 26 -13.13 11.32 1.12
N GLN A 27 -12.40 12.41 1.42
CA GLN A 27 -11.22 12.80 0.64
C GLN A 27 -10.11 11.73 0.71
N ALA A 28 -9.85 11.20 1.91
CA ALA A 28 -8.83 10.16 2.09
C ALA A 28 -9.20 8.86 1.36
N LEU A 29 -10.48 8.47 1.40
CA LEU A 29 -10.99 7.31 0.68
C LEU A 29 -10.93 7.50 -0.84
N ALA A 30 -11.16 8.71 -1.34
CA ALA A 30 -11.01 9.03 -2.76
C ALA A 30 -9.57 8.83 -3.24
N VAL A 31 -8.58 9.32 -2.47
CA VAL A 31 -7.15 9.12 -2.78
C VAL A 31 -6.78 7.64 -2.69
N LYS A 32 -7.25 6.93 -1.66
CA LYS A 32 -7.03 5.48 -1.52
C LYS A 32 -7.51 4.72 -2.76
N LYS A 33 -8.70 5.05 -3.26
CA LYS A 33 -9.26 4.42 -4.47
C LYS A 33 -8.38 4.62 -5.70
N VAL A 34 -7.88 5.83 -5.91
CA VAL A 34 -6.97 6.13 -7.03
C VAL A 34 -5.68 5.30 -6.93
N ILE A 35 -5.11 5.20 -5.72
CA ILE A 35 -3.92 4.37 -5.48
C ILE A 35 -4.24 2.90 -5.76
N ASP A 36 -5.33 2.37 -5.20
CA ASP A 36 -5.77 0.98 -5.41
C ASP A 36 -5.91 0.63 -6.89
N ASP A 37 -6.54 1.51 -7.67
CA ASP A 37 -6.70 1.34 -9.12
C ASP A 37 -5.36 1.39 -9.87
N ALA A 38 -4.44 2.27 -9.45
CA ALA A 38 -3.11 2.39 -10.04
C ALA A 38 -2.23 1.16 -9.75
N VAL A 39 -2.38 0.53 -8.57
CA VAL A 39 -1.59 -0.63 -8.15
C VAL A 39 -2.32 -1.97 -8.32
N LYS A 40 -3.49 -2.00 -8.97
CA LYS A 40 -4.34 -3.19 -9.02
C LYS A 40 -3.63 -4.42 -9.62
N ASN A 41 -2.73 -4.21 -10.58
CA ASN A 41 -2.01 -5.26 -11.31
C ASN A 41 -0.65 -5.64 -10.69
N ILE A 42 -0.26 -5.07 -9.55
CA ILE A 42 0.98 -5.43 -8.86
C ILE A 42 0.72 -6.65 -7.96
N GLU A 43 1.29 -7.81 -8.32
CA GLU A 43 1.03 -9.10 -7.67
C GLU A 43 1.51 -9.15 -6.21
N GLU A 44 2.67 -8.58 -5.91
CA GLU A 44 3.28 -8.58 -4.57
C GLU A 44 3.22 -7.20 -3.90
N LYS A 45 2.09 -6.49 -4.04
CA LYS A 45 1.94 -5.17 -3.42
C LYS A 45 1.73 -5.28 -1.91
N ARG A 46 2.47 -4.48 -1.16
CA ARG A 46 2.25 -4.24 0.26
C ARG A 46 2.32 -2.75 0.49
N TYR A 47 1.18 -2.16 0.84
CA TYR A 47 1.13 -0.77 1.28
C TYR A 47 0.16 -0.66 2.45
N THR A 48 0.36 0.37 3.27
CA THR A 48 -0.45 0.61 4.47
C THR A 48 -1.22 1.90 4.27
N PHE A 49 -2.52 1.89 4.56
CA PHE A 49 -3.35 3.09 4.64
C PHE A 49 -3.69 3.35 6.11
N GLN A 50 -3.40 4.56 6.60
CA GLN A 50 -3.67 4.99 7.98
C GLN A 50 -4.26 6.40 7.94
N LEU A 51 -5.34 6.60 8.69
CA LEU A 51 -5.85 7.92 9.05
C LEU A 51 -5.33 8.21 10.45
N ASN A 52 -4.64 9.34 10.60
CA ASN A 52 -4.23 9.83 11.91
C ASN A 52 -5.09 11.05 12.23
N GLU A 53 -5.83 10.95 13.33
CA GLU A 53 -6.52 12.09 13.92
C GLU A 53 -5.53 12.77 14.88
N ASN A 54 -5.48 14.10 14.81
CA ASN A 54 -4.61 14.94 15.64
C ASN A 54 -5.38 15.49 16.84
#